data_AF-A0A9N9CSD6-F1
#
_entry.id   AF-A0A9N9CSD6-F1
#
_cell.length_a   1.000
_cell.length_b   1.000
_cell.length_c   1.000
_cell.angle_alpha   90.00
_cell.angle_beta   90.00
_cell.angle_gamma   90.00
#
_symmetry.space_group_name_H-M   'P 1'
#
loop_
_entity.id
_entity.type
_entity.pdbx_description
1 polymer ?
#
loop_
_entity_poly.entity_id
_entity_poly.type
_entity_poly.pdbx_seq_one_letter_code
_entity_poly.pdbx_strand_id
1 'polypeptide(L)'
;LPDNRGLITGPPMSPVGEMPSEELLEMILKGFNRQKLKKLELTPELMNQLLSLDETRLQRSYKIGVLYCAPSQQTELELFSNTTTSPLFDRFLTILGTKVRLLGFKGFAGGLDTRNGGSGDYSIYDSGTWKNFEIMYHVCTLIPFVKSDKHQVTRKRHIGNDIACIVFQDVRRPFNPYTIRSQFLHVYVVVSPVRINVGTDAYWIDIVCKDGVPYFGPALPEPPIFDDPLALKKFLVATVINGRNAAWKAPKLSEPFLRARSATIRDIADKVILPQSVAVTPPSPKRFSQDVALRKLLKEHLKVGIPPPLEQVKMLLENGANPNIRISQPRSLPPKPSVTPLDTFTLHSSLSESDLTLPQRSVHKLPNALFVIIILCDDPLYCKLLINYGAEVIPNDSNFPNAFVFAARYRRVQIMKCLLENVPGLGDSESVDAVIVDNSGSSVGTRARDIKRIWTGFTGEVKKLKNHIINNRTNNLYK
;
A
#
# COMPACT_ATOMS: atom_id res chain seq x y z
N LEU A 1 6.46 29.66 45.81
CA LEU A 1 7.57 29.21 44.94
C LEU A 1 6.97 28.49 43.74
N PRO A 2 6.11 29.23 43.03
CA PRO A 2 6.36 29.77 41.69
C PRO A 2 6.13 31.29 41.69
N ASP A 3 6.51 32.02 40.64
CA ASP A 3 6.08 33.41 40.45
C ASP A 3 4.84 33.47 39.53
N ASN A 4 3.82 34.16 40.02
CA ASN A 4 2.43 34.11 39.55
C ASN A 4 2.17 34.90 38.25
N ARG A 5 2.97 34.71 37.20
CA ARG A 5 2.74 35.41 35.91
C ARG A 5 2.77 34.56 34.65
N GLY A 6 2.70 33.22 34.74
CA GLY A 6 2.16 32.35 33.68
C GLY A 6 2.76 32.48 32.26
N LEU A 7 3.83 33.25 32.07
CA LEU A 7 4.65 33.25 30.89
C LEU A 7 5.61 32.09 31.08
N ILE A 8 5.34 31.00 30.37
CA ILE A 8 6.37 30.03 30.05
C ILE A 8 7.42 30.83 29.29
N THR A 9 8.43 31.35 30.00
CA THR A 9 9.61 31.91 29.36
C THR A 9 10.13 30.78 28.50
N GLY A 10 10.03 30.95 27.17
CA GLY A 10 10.63 30.01 26.24
C GLY A 10 12.10 29.80 26.60
N PRO A 11 12.72 28.70 26.16
CA PRO A 11 14.13 28.46 26.42
C PRO A 11 14.96 29.72 26.12
N PRO A 12 16.00 30.02 26.92
CA PRO A 12 16.82 31.22 26.73
C PRO A 12 17.24 31.34 25.26
N MET A 13 16.84 32.44 24.62
CA MET A 13 17.12 32.70 23.22
C MET A 13 18.59 33.10 23.09
N SER A 14 19.43 32.22 22.54
CA SER A 14 20.77 32.62 22.09
C SER A 14 20.64 33.59 20.92
N PRO A 15 21.49 34.63 20.82
CA PRO A 15 21.60 35.46 19.62
C PRO A 15 21.73 34.59 18.37
N VAL A 16 21.08 34.99 17.27
CA VAL A 16 21.09 34.23 16.01
C VAL A 16 22.54 34.00 15.56
N GLY A 17 23.00 32.75 15.64
CA GLY A 17 24.34 32.35 15.23
C GLY A 17 25.29 31.91 16.35
N GLU A 18 24.94 32.12 17.63
CA GLU A 18 25.68 31.56 18.77
C GLU A 18 25.30 30.09 19.02
N MET A 19 26.23 29.34 19.59
CA MET A 19 25.99 27.95 19.98
C MET A 19 24.98 27.92 21.15
N PRO A 20 24.03 26.95 21.17
CA PRO A 20 23.12 26.80 22.29
C PRO A 20 23.86 26.73 23.64
N SER A 21 23.27 27.30 24.69
CA SER A 21 23.82 27.19 26.04
C SER A 21 23.81 25.74 26.52
N GLU A 22 24.72 25.40 27.43
CA GLU A 22 24.81 24.05 28.00
C GLU A 22 23.56 23.70 28.80
N GLU A 23 22.98 24.69 29.50
CA GLU A 23 21.68 24.60 30.17
C GLU A 23 20.55 24.22 29.21
N LEU A 24 20.49 24.87 28.04
CA LEU A 24 19.47 24.58 27.02
C LEU A 24 19.63 23.16 26.46
N LEU A 25 20.87 22.73 26.20
CA LEU A 25 21.15 21.37 25.71
C LEU A 25 20.75 20.31 26.75
N GLU A 26 21.08 20.52 28.04
CA GLU A 26 20.66 19.63 29.14
C GLU A 26 19.13 19.58 29.33
N MET A 27 18.42 20.68 29.07
CA MET A 27 16.96 20.70 29.07
C MET A 27 16.33 19.89 27.92
N ILE A 28 16.95 19.91 26.73
CA ILE A 28 16.44 19.20 25.55
C ILE A 28 16.81 17.71 25.62
N LEU A 29 18.07 17.40 25.93
CA LEU A 29 18.60 16.04 25.99
C LEU A 29 19.74 15.96 27.01
N LYS A 30 19.47 15.31 28.15
CA LYS A 30 20.46 15.14 29.22
C LYS A 30 21.71 14.39 28.76
N GLY A 31 22.89 14.82 29.22
CA GLY A 31 24.17 14.16 28.91
C GLY A 31 24.63 14.35 27.46
N PHE A 32 24.12 15.39 26.80
CA PHE A 32 24.49 15.69 25.42
C PHE A 32 25.88 16.34 25.35
N ASN A 33 26.82 15.71 24.64
CA ASN A 33 28.17 16.23 24.49
C ASN A 33 28.20 17.42 23.52
N ARG A 34 28.28 18.64 24.07
CA ARG A 34 28.34 19.92 23.34
C ARG A 34 29.45 19.95 22.28
N GLN A 35 30.58 19.29 22.52
CA GLN A 35 31.72 19.26 21.58
C GLN A 35 31.40 18.50 20.28
N LYS A 36 30.36 17.65 20.27
CA LYS A 36 29.91 16.93 19.07
C LYS A 36 28.99 17.75 18.18
N LEU A 37 28.60 18.97 18.59
CA LEU A 37 27.78 19.83 17.75
C LEU A 37 28.58 20.38 16.59
N LYS A 38 28.00 20.26 15.39
CA LYS A 38 28.48 20.95 14.20
C LYS A 38 27.45 22.00 13.81
N LYS A 39 27.89 23.25 13.73
CA LYS A 39 27.07 24.32 13.16
C LYS A 39 26.94 24.06 11.66
N LEU A 40 25.71 23.95 11.17
CA LEU A 40 25.43 23.80 9.75
C LEU A 40 25.17 25.19 9.16
N GLU A 41 25.73 25.45 7.98
CA GLU A 41 25.34 26.62 7.20
C GLU A 41 23.95 26.40 6.60
N LEU A 42 23.03 27.31 6.93
CA LEU A 42 21.64 27.24 6.47
C LEU A 42 21.56 27.62 5.00
N THR A 43 21.50 26.62 4.14
CA THR A 43 21.14 26.81 2.73
C THR A 43 19.61 26.71 2.56
N PRO A 44 19.01 27.37 1.55
CA PRO A 44 17.59 27.20 1.25
C PRO A 44 17.17 25.75 1.03
N GLU A 45 18.03 24.95 0.40
CA GLU A 45 17.81 23.52 0.19
C GLU A 45 17.72 22.75 1.52
N LEU A 46 18.68 22.98 2.42
CA LEU A 46 18.69 22.35 3.74
C LEU A 46 17.46 22.77 4.56
N MET A 47 17.09 24.04 4.53
CA MET A 47 15.88 24.53 5.21
C MET A 47 14.62 23.83 4.68
N ASN A 48 14.48 23.68 3.37
CA ASN A 48 13.35 22.97 2.77
C ASN A 48 13.32 21.48 3.15
N GLN A 49 14.48 20.82 3.21
CA GLN A 49 14.59 19.42 3.62
C GLN A 49 14.21 19.22 5.09
N LEU A 50 14.69 20.09 5.99
CA LEU A 50 14.34 20.07 7.41
C LEU A 50 12.86 20.38 7.63
N LEU A 51 12.32 21.38 6.93
CA LEU A 51 10.90 21.72 7.01
C LEU A 51 10.03 20.55 6.55
N SER A 52 10.35 19.94 5.40
CA SER A 52 9.67 18.74 4.89
C SER A 52 9.71 17.58 5.90
N LEU A 53 10.86 17.38 6.55
CA LEU A 53 11.02 16.36 7.60
C LEU A 53 10.05 16.60 8.77
N ASP A 54 9.90 17.83 9.24
CA ASP A 54 9.00 18.17 10.36
C ASP A 54 7.52 18.15 9.96
N GLU A 55 7.20 18.61 8.75
CA GLU A 55 5.84 18.63 8.24
C GLU A 55 5.32 17.25 7.82
N THR A 56 6.18 16.22 7.72
CA THR A 56 5.80 14.86 7.30
C THR A 56 4.62 14.29 8.11
N ARG A 57 4.45 14.71 9.37
CA ARG A 57 3.34 14.28 10.24
C ARG A 57 2.12 15.19 10.25
N LEU A 58 2.19 16.36 9.62
CA LEU A 58 1.09 17.32 9.57
C LEU A 58 0.15 16.91 8.43
N GLN A 59 -0.94 16.24 8.78
CA GLN A 59 -1.96 15.82 7.82
C GLN A 59 -3.28 16.53 8.08
N ARG A 60 -3.88 17.03 7.00
CA ARG A 60 -5.24 17.61 6.99
C ARG A 60 -6.24 16.71 6.27
N SER A 61 -5.77 15.65 5.62
CA SER A 61 -6.62 14.70 4.90
C SER A 61 -6.56 13.33 5.56
N TYR A 62 -7.72 12.74 5.79
CA TYR A 62 -7.90 11.52 6.59
C TYR A 62 -8.72 10.50 5.82
N LYS A 63 -8.31 9.24 5.92
CA LYS A 63 -9.06 8.08 5.41
C LYS A 63 -9.51 7.25 6.60
N ILE A 64 -10.80 6.97 6.67
CA ILE A 64 -11.44 6.33 7.83
C ILE A 64 -12.30 5.17 7.34
N GLY A 65 -12.05 3.97 7.84
CA GLY A 65 -12.85 2.80 7.49
C GLY A 65 -14.26 2.89 8.07
N VAL A 66 -15.29 2.45 7.36
CA VAL A 66 -16.65 2.31 7.91
C VAL A 66 -17.16 0.90 7.62
N LEU A 67 -17.45 0.16 8.70
CA LEU A 67 -17.98 -1.19 8.65
C LEU A 67 -19.41 -1.22 9.19
N TYR A 68 -20.23 -2.05 8.56
CA TYR A 68 -21.58 -2.36 9.00
C TYR A 68 -21.59 -3.78 9.59
N CYS A 69 -22.20 -3.92 10.76
CA CYS A 69 -22.36 -5.16 11.50
C CYS A 69 -23.87 -5.42 11.71
N ALA A 70 -24.41 -6.36 10.95
CA ALA A 70 -25.80 -6.79 11.06
C ALA A 70 -26.03 -7.61 12.34
N PRO A 71 -27.29 -7.78 12.81
CA PRO A 71 -27.60 -8.31 14.14
C PRO A 71 -26.98 -9.67 14.52
N SER A 72 -26.69 -10.55 13.57
CA SER A 72 -26.13 -11.88 13.84
C SER A 72 -24.62 -11.99 13.61
N GLN A 73 -23.97 -10.95 13.07
CA GLN A 73 -22.60 -11.04 12.58
C GLN A 73 -21.59 -10.91 13.71
N GLN A 74 -20.51 -11.69 13.63
CA GLN A 74 -19.42 -11.67 14.62
C GLN A 74 -18.03 -11.85 14.00
N THR A 75 -17.95 -12.31 12.75
CA THR A 75 -16.68 -12.63 12.09
C THR A 75 -16.24 -11.57 11.10
N GLU A 76 -14.92 -11.44 10.87
CA GLU A 76 -14.37 -10.54 9.85
C GLU A 76 -15.04 -10.77 8.48
N LEU A 77 -15.17 -12.03 8.09
CA LEU A 77 -15.73 -12.44 6.82
C LEU A 77 -17.15 -11.88 6.63
N GLU A 78 -18.00 -12.00 7.63
CA GLU A 78 -19.38 -11.51 7.59
C GLU A 78 -19.43 -9.98 7.44
N LEU A 79 -18.63 -9.25 8.22
CA LEU A 79 -18.59 -7.78 8.19
C LEU A 79 -18.19 -7.24 6.81
N PHE A 80 -17.23 -7.88 6.15
CA PHE A 80 -16.77 -7.48 4.82
C PHE A 80 -17.66 -7.97 3.68
N SER A 81 -18.50 -8.99 3.91
CA SER A 81 -19.35 -9.59 2.87
C SER A 81 -20.73 -8.96 2.74
N ASN A 82 -21.05 -7.92 3.54
CA ASN A 82 -22.33 -7.25 3.48
C ASN A 82 -22.60 -6.62 2.10
N THR A 83 -23.68 -7.03 1.45
CA THR A 83 -24.17 -6.47 0.18
C THR A 83 -25.39 -5.57 0.36
N THR A 84 -26.03 -5.64 1.53
CA THR A 84 -27.18 -4.83 1.93
C THR A 84 -26.91 -4.16 3.27
N THR A 85 -27.67 -3.10 3.56
CA THR A 85 -27.56 -2.28 4.78
C THR A 85 -28.92 -2.14 5.44
N SER A 86 -28.92 -1.77 6.73
CA SER A 86 -30.15 -1.38 7.42
C SER A 86 -30.49 0.09 7.13
N PRO A 87 -31.78 0.47 7.18
CA PRO A 87 -32.17 1.88 7.11
C PRO A 87 -31.53 2.76 8.20
N LEU A 88 -31.20 2.15 9.35
CA LEU A 88 -30.51 2.82 10.45
C LEU A 88 -29.06 3.16 10.06
N PHE A 89 -28.37 2.25 9.39
CA PHE A 89 -27.03 2.50 8.86
C PHE A 89 -27.04 3.56 7.76
N ASP A 90 -27.99 3.50 6.82
CA ASP A 90 -28.07 4.49 5.74
C ASP A 90 -28.32 5.90 6.28
N ARG A 91 -29.17 6.04 7.31
CA ARG A 91 -29.36 7.31 8.03
C ARG A 91 -28.10 7.75 8.77
N PHE A 92 -27.38 6.83 9.41
CA PHE A 92 -26.11 7.15 10.05
C PHE A 92 -25.06 7.68 9.06
N LEU A 93 -25.00 7.14 7.83
CA LEU A 93 -24.07 7.63 6.81
C LEU A 93 -24.29 9.11 6.45
N THR A 94 -25.53 9.63 6.53
CA THR A 94 -25.81 11.05 6.27
C THR A 94 -25.29 11.97 7.38
N ILE A 95 -25.11 11.44 8.59
CA ILE A 95 -24.49 12.15 9.71
C ILE A 95 -22.98 12.29 9.47
N LEU A 96 -22.33 11.24 8.95
CA LEU A 96 -20.88 11.25 8.73
C LEU A 96 -20.43 12.30 7.71
N GLY A 97 -21.19 12.49 6.63
CA GLY A 97 -20.84 13.41 5.57
C GLY A 97 -21.76 13.34 4.38
N THR A 98 -21.31 13.96 3.28
CA THR A 98 -22.07 14.01 2.02
C THR A 98 -21.75 12.80 1.16
N LYS A 99 -22.77 12.20 0.56
CA LYS A 99 -22.57 11.17 -0.47
C LYS A 99 -22.04 11.82 -1.75
N VAL A 100 -20.84 11.44 -2.17
CA VAL A 100 -20.16 12.00 -3.35
C VAL A 100 -19.94 10.93 -4.40
N ARG A 101 -20.08 11.31 -5.68
CA ARG A 101 -19.74 10.43 -6.80
C ARG A 101 -18.22 10.36 -6.95
N LEU A 102 -17.67 9.15 -7.04
CA LEU A 102 -16.22 8.93 -7.13
C LEU A 102 -15.69 9.27 -8.54
N LEU A 103 -16.43 8.91 -9.59
CA LEU A 103 -16.03 9.23 -10.95
C LEU A 103 -15.90 10.76 -11.14
N GLY A 104 -14.69 11.22 -11.43
CA GLY A 104 -14.38 12.63 -11.61
C GLY A 104 -14.25 13.45 -10.31
N PHE A 105 -14.30 12.82 -9.13
CA PHE A 105 -14.17 13.51 -7.84
C PHE A 105 -12.85 14.28 -7.75
N LYS A 106 -12.91 15.53 -7.27
CA LYS A 106 -11.76 16.46 -7.22
C LYS A 106 -11.17 16.66 -5.82
N GLY A 107 -11.90 16.28 -4.76
CA GLY A 107 -11.41 16.35 -3.38
C GLY A 107 -10.46 15.21 -3.03
N PHE A 108 -10.04 15.16 -1.76
CA PHE A 108 -9.23 14.05 -1.27
C PHE A 108 -9.96 12.70 -1.36
N ALA A 109 -9.51 11.81 -2.26
CA ALA A 109 -10.16 10.54 -2.55
C ALA A 109 -9.76 9.37 -1.64
N GLY A 110 -8.85 9.55 -0.68
CA GLY A 110 -8.45 8.49 0.26
C GLY A 110 -7.79 7.25 -0.35
N GLY A 111 -7.49 7.25 -1.65
CA GLY A 111 -7.01 6.09 -2.40
C GLY A 111 -8.12 5.27 -3.08
N LEU A 112 -9.37 5.73 -3.04
CA LEU A 112 -10.45 5.21 -3.87
C LEU A 112 -10.26 5.63 -5.34
N ASP A 113 -10.68 4.78 -6.27
CA ASP A 113 -10.61 5.05 -7.70
C ASP A 113 -11.63 6.10 -8.15
N THR A 114 -11.14 7.18 -8.76
CA THR A 114 -11.96 8.29 -9.29
C THR A 114 -12.04 8.33 -10.82
N ARG A 115 -11.48 7.33 -11.51
CA ARG A 115 -11.35 7.32 -12.97
C ARG A 115 -12.07 6.13 -13.61
N ASN A 116 -11.91 4.94 -13.06
CA ASN A 116 -12.34 3.70 -13.74
C ASN A 116 -13.43 2.94 -12.97
N GLY A 117 -13.89 3.44 -11.83
CA GLY A 117 -14.97 2.83 -11.04
C GLY A 117 -14.56 1.62 -10.19
N GLY A 118 -13.27 1.31 -10.07
CA GLY A 118 -12.78 0.13 -9.36
C GLY A 118 -13.06 0.11 -7.84
N SER A 119 -13.43 1.25 -7.26
CA SER A 119 -13.79 1.38 -5.85
C SER A 119 -15.29 1.66 -5.62
N GLY A 120 -16.12 1.50 -6.65
CA GLY A 120 -17.56 1.77 -6.61
C GLY A 120 -17.91 3.16 -7.16
N ASP A 121 -19.20 3.46 -7.20
CA ASP A 121 -19.70 4.70 -7.80
C ASP A 121 -19.70 5.89 -6.83
N TYR A 122 -19.88 5.62 -5.55
CA TYR A 122 -20.06 6.63 -4.52
C TYR A 122 -19.29 6.30 -3.25
N SER A 123 -19.01 7.35 -2.47
CA SER A 123 -18.55 7.22 -1.09
C SER A 123 -19.15 8.32 -0.22
N ILE A 124 -18.81 8.32 1.07
CA ILE A 124 -19.14 9.42 1.99
C ILE A 124 -17.89 10.26 2.21
N TYR A 125 -18.07 11.58 2.17
CA TYR A 125 -16.99 12.54 2.26
C TYR A 125 -17.39 13.71 3.17
N ASP A 126 -16.46 14.16 4.02
CA ASP A 126 -16.64 15.32 4.88
C ASP A 126 -15.48 16.30 4.75
N SER A 127 -15.79 17.58 4.54
CA SER A 127 -14.81 18.67 4.53
C SER A 127 -15.27 19.91 5.29
N GLY A 128 -16.42 19.83 5.97
CA GLY A 128 -17.09 20.98 6.59
C GLY A 128 -17.10 20.96 8.11
N THR A 129 -16.78 19.84 8.75
CA THR A 129 -16.94 19.71 10.21
C THR A 129 -15.80 20.35 10.99
N TRP A 130 -14.56 20.27 10.49
CA TRP A 130 -13.39 20.81 11.19
C TRP A 130 -12.43 21.56 10.25
N LYS A 131 -12.45 22.89 10.32
CA LYS A 131 -11.57 23.78 9.54
C LYS A 131 -11.54 23.38 8.05
N ASN A 132 -10.35 23.16 7.51
CA ASN A 132 -10.08 22.71 6.15
C ASN A 132 -9.61 21.24 6.12
N PHE A 133 -10.06 20.42 7.08
CA PHE A 133 -9.72 19.01 7.09
C PHE A 133 -10.67 18.25 6.17
N GLU A 134 -10.14 17.30 5.43
CA GLU A 134 -10.89 16.45 4.51
C GLU A 134 -10.89 15.01 5.04
N ILE A 135 -12.05 14.36 5.02
CA ILE A 135 -12.21 12.98 5.45
C ILE A 135 -12.90 12.21 4.33
N MET A 136 -12.22 11.21 3.80
CA MET A 136 -12.82 10.19 2.94
C MET A 136 -13.15 8.97 3.79
N TYR A 137 -14.43 8.58 3.81
CA TYR A 137 -14.87 7.38 4.50
C TYR A 137 -14.82 6.19 3.54
N HIS A 138 -14.06 5.15 3.87
CA HIS A 138 -14.08 3.89 3.13
C HIS A 138 -15.27 3.04 3.61
N VAL A 139 -16.46 3.32 3.07
CA VAL A 139 -17.68 2.59 3.43
C VAL A 139 -17.69 1.22 2.76
N CYS A 140 -17.55 0.17 3.55
CA CYS A 140 -17.39 -1.21 3.07
C CYS A 140 -18.46 -1.62 2.06
N THR A 141 -19.72 -1.30 2.36
CA THR A 141 -20.88 -1.66 1.53
C THR A 141 -20.98 -0.85 0.23
N LEU A 142 -20.30 0.30 0.13
CA LEU A 142 -20.22 1.10 -1.10
C LEU A 142 -19.03 0.69 -2.00
N ILE A 143 -18.05 -0.01 -1.45
CA ILE A 143 -16.97 -0.63 -2.24
C ILE A 143 -17.51 -1.94 -2.87
N PRO A 144 -17.23 -2.25 -4.15
CA PRO A 144 -17.80 -3.40 -4.84
C PRO A 144 -17.59 -4.71 -4.09
N PHE A 145 -18.67 -5.50 -3.99
CA PHE A 145 -18.61 -6.88 -3.49
C PHE A 145 -18.21 -7.81 -4.63
N VAL A 146 -17.25 -8.71 -4.37
CA VAL A 146 -16.78 -9.68 -5.37
C VAL A 146 -17.15 -11.09 -4.92
N LYS A 147 -18.20 -11.69 -5.52
CA LYS A 147 -18.75 -12.98 -5.07
C LYS A 147 -17.74 -14.14 -5.06
N SER A 148 -16.79 -14.14 -6.00
CA SER A 148 -15.73 -15.15 -6.09
C SER A 148 -14.66 -15.00 -5.01
N ASP A 149 -14.49 -13.79 -4.47
CA ASP A 149 -13.49 -13.48 -3.46
C ASP A 149 -14.08 -13.59 -2.06
N LYS A 150 -13.96 -14.77 -1.46
CA LYS A 150 -14.43 -15.00 -0.09
C LYS A 150 -13.83 -13.99 0.90
N HIS A 151 -12.59 -13.54 0.73
CA HIS A 151 -11.94 -12.65 1.70
C HIS A 151 -12.20 -11.17 1.44
N GLN A 152 -12.92 -10.83 0.36
CA GLN A 152 -13.21 -9.45 -0.05
C GLN A 152 -11.95 -8.57 0.02
N VAL A 153 -10.86 -9.05 -0.57
CA VAL A 153 -9.52 -8.46 -0.54
C VAL A 153 -9.54 -7.01 -0.98
N THR A 154 -10.35 -6.64 -1.98
CA THR A 154 -10.48 -5.23 -2.41
C THR A 154 -11.04 -4.35 -1.29
N ARG A 155 -12.13 -4.76 -0.63
CA ARG A 155 -12.71 -4.02 0.50
C ARG A 155 -11.72 -3.96 1.67
N LYS A 156 -11.09 -5.09 1.99
CA LYS A 156 -10.07 -5.19 3.04
C LYS A 156 -8.82 -4.39 2.73
N ARG A 157 -8.42 -4.23 1.46
CA ARG A 157 -7.27 -3.42 1.04
C ARG A 157 -7.48 -1.95 1.37
N HIS A 158 -8.70 -1.43 1.24
CA HIS A 158 -8.99 -0.06 1.64
C HIS A 158 -9.08 0.06 3.16
N ILE A 159 -10.06 -0.62 3.77
CA ILE A 159 -10.40 -0.47 5.20
C ILE A 159 -9.33 -1.05 6.12
N GLY A 160 -8.78 -2.20 5.75
CA GLY A 160 -7.73 -2.86 6.53
C GLY A 160 -6.40 -2.11 6.53
N ASN A 161 -6.21 -1.12 5.65
CA ASN A 161 -5.04 -0.24 5.61
C ASN A 161 -5.34 1.16 6.19
N ASP A 162 -6.51 1.35 6.78
CA ASP A 162 -6.81 2.52 7.60
C ASP A 162 -6.30 2.31 9.03
N ILE A 163 -6.16 3.40 9.77
CA ILE A 163 -5.68 3.39 11.16
C ILE A 163 -6.87 3.41 12.14
N ALA A 164 -7.91 4.16 11.79
CA ALA A 164 -9.14 4.26 12.56
C ALA A 164 -10.32 3.77 11.70
N CYS A 165 -11.28 3.11 12.35
CA CYS A 165 -12.48 2.60 11.70
C CYS A 165 -13.71 2.86 12.58
N ILE A 166 -14.80 3.27 11.95
CA ILE A 166 -16.12 3.34 12.55
C ILE A 166 -16.84 2.02 12.29
N VAL A 167 -17.38 1.39 13.33
CA VAL A 167 -18.15 0.15 13.23
C VAL A 167 -19.58 0.44 13.65
N PHE A 168 -20.51 0.41 12.71
CA PHE A 168 -21.92 0.52 13.02
C PHE A 168 -22.49 -0.87 13.33
N GLN A 169 -23.08 -1.03 14.50
CA GLN A 169 -23.77 -2.25 14.91
C GLN A 169 -25.27 -1.98 14.99
N ASP A 170 -26.08 -2.75 14.27
CA ASP A 170 -27.55 -2.69 14.43
C ASP A 170 -27.99 -3.06 15.84
N VAL A 171 -27.27 -3.99 16.47
CA VAL A 171 -27.50 -4.43 17.84
C VAL A 171 -26.20 -4.26 18.62
N ARG A 172 -26.24 -3.43 19.66
CA ARG A 172 -25.08 -3.15 20.51
C ARG A 172 -24.53 -4.44 21.11
N ARG A 173 -23.23 -4.69 20.91
CA ARG A 173 -22.48 -5.79 21.51
C ARG A 173 -21.02 -5.39 21.76
N PRO A 174 -20.36 -6.00 22.75
CA PRO A 174 -18.91 -5.85 22.90
C PRO A 174 -18.19 -6.14 21.58
N PHE A 175 -17.34 -5.21 21.16
CA PHE A 175 -16.56 -5.34 19.93
C PHE A 175 -15.12 -5.71 20.28
N ASN A 176 -14.64 -6.83 19.73
CA ASN A 176 -13.25 -7.22 19.88
C ASN A 176 -12.40 -6.58 18.75
N PRO A 177 -11.42 -5.72 19.06
CA PRO A 177 -10.58 -5.07 18.04
C PRO A 177 -9.68 -6.05 17.27
N TYR A 178 -9.56 -7.29 17.74
CA TYR A 178 -8.83 -8.38 17.09
C TYR A 178 -9.68 -9.23 16.15
N THR A 179 -11.01 -9.00 16.09
CA THR A 179 -11.90 -9.66 15.10
C THR A 179 -11.42 -9.37 13.69
N ILE A 180 -10.97 -8.14 13.41
CA ILE A 180 -10.45 -7.72 12.11
C ILE A 180 -8.93 -7.86 12.09
N ARG A 181 -8.42 -8.74 11.23
CA ARG A 181 -6.99 -8.99 11.05
C ARG A 181 -6.38 -7.91 10.16
N SER A 182 -5.85 -6.88 10.82
CA SER A 182 -5.12 -5.78 10.20
C SER A 182 -3.90 -5.38 11.04
N GLN A 183 -2.80 -5.05 10.36
CA GLN A 183 -1.60 -4.46 10.94
C GLN A 183 -1.74 -2.94 11.16
N PHE A 184 -2.71 -2.28 10.51
CA PHE A 184 -2.86 -0.83 10.50
C PHE A 184 -4.00 -0.35 11.40
N LEU A 185 -5.13 -1.04 11.43
CA LEU A 185 -6.28 -0.66 12.25
C LEU A 185 -5.94 -0.80 13.73
N HIS A 186 -6.00 0.30 14.47
CA HIS A 186 -5.70 0.37 15.90
C HIS A 186 -6.80 1.05 16.71
N VAL A 187 -7.66 1.86 16.09
CA VAL A 187 -8.75 2.56 16.76
C VAL A 187 -10.08 2.20 16.11
N TYR A 188 -11.07 1.87 16.94
CA TYR A 188 -12.42 1.56 16.54
C TYR A 188 -13.40 2.44 17.32
N VAL A 189 -14.27 3.14 16.59
CA VAL A 189 -15.40 3.87 17.16
C VAL A 189 -16.66 3.08 16.83
N VAL A 190 -17.21 2.40 17.82
CA VAL A 190 -18.39 1.54 17.66
C VAL A 190 -19.63 2.39 17.93
N VAL A 191 -20.55 2.38 16.97
CA VAL A 191 -21.79 3.16 17.00
C VAL A 191 -22.96 2.20 16.97
N SER A 192 -23.89 2.33 17.90
CA SER A 192 -25.11 1.53 17.94
C SER A 192 -26.34 2.41 18.12
N PRO A 193 -27.43 2.19 17.38
CA PRO A 193 -28.66 2.95 17.59
C PRO A 193 -29.28 2.59 18.94
N VAL A 194 -29.82 3.58 19.64
CA VAL A 194 -30.55 3.43 20.90
C VAL A 194 -31.86 4.19 20.81
N ARG A 195 -32.92 3.62 21.39
CA ARG A 195 -34.21 4.28 21.51
C ARG A 195 -34.31 4.93 22.89
N ILE A 196 -34.29 6.25 22.91
CA ILE A 196 -34.53 7.04 24.13
C ILE A 196 -35.99 7.50 24.16
N ASN A 197 -36.45 8.11 23.05
CA ASN A 197 -37.81 8.61 22.87
C ASN A 197 -38.39 8.14 21.52
N VAL A 198 -39.71 8.14 21.41
CA VAL A 198 -40.40 7.83 20.14
C VAL A 198 -40.06 8.91 19.12
N GLY A 199 -39.44 8.51 18.00
CA GLY A 199 -39.11 9.42 16.89
C GLY A 199 -37.76 10.12 16.97
N THR A 200 -36.98 9.94 18.05
CA THR A 200 -35.62 10.47 18.15
C THR A 200 -34.60 9.37 17.85
N ASP A 201 -33.79 9.55 16.80
CA ASP A 201 -32.63 8.68 16.54
C ASP A 201 -31.50 9.08 17.50
N ALA A 202 -31.13 8.19 18.42
CA ALA A 202 -29.98 8.38 19.30
C ALA A 202 -28.97 7.25 19.11
N TYR A 203 -27.72 7.50 19.51
CA TYR A 203 -26.60 6.60 19.28
C TYR A 203 -25.76 6.42 20.53
N TRP A 204 -25.51 5.17 20.90
CA TRP A 204 -24.50 4.79 21.90
C TRP A 204 -23.14 4.67 21.23
N ILE A 205 -22.10 5.18 21.88
CA ILE A 205 -20.73 5.15 21.38
C ILE A 205 -19.82 4.40 22.35
N ASP A 206 -19.12 3.39 21.82
CA ASP A 206 -18.02 2.73 22.52
C ASP A 206 -16.72 3.01 21.75
N ILE A 207 -15.64 3.36 22.45
CA ILE A 207 -14.30 3.55 21.85
C ILE A 207 -13.43 2.37 22.25
N VAL A 208 -12.93 1.64 21.25
CA VAL A 208 -12.12 0.44 21.45
C VAL A 208 -10.80 0.59 20.71
N CYS A 209 -9.69 0.32 21.38
CA CYS A 209 -8.35 0.47 20.80
C CYS A 209 -7.54 -0.82 20.98
N LYS A 210 -6.56 -1.03 20.09
CA LYS A 210 -5.51 -2.03 20.31
C LYS A 210 -4.48 -1.52 21.33
N ASP A 211 -3.71 -2.46 21.86
CA ASP A 211 -2.68 -2.17 22.87
C ASP A 211 -1.65 -1.17 22.36
N GLY A 212 -1.20 -0.28 23.26
CA GLY A 212 -0.19 0.74 22.96
C GLY A 212 -0.73 2.04 22.37
N VAL A 213 -2.04 2.15 22.10
CA VAL A 213 -2.67 3.43 21.76
C VAL A 213 -2.89 4.22 23.08
N PRO A 214 -2.25 5.39 23.26
CA PRO A 214 -2.47 6.21 24.44
C PRO A 214 -3.87 6.85 24.42
N TYR A 215 -4.33 7.32 25.57
CA TYR A 215 -5.59 8.07 25.66
C TYR A 215 -5.64 9.24 24.68
N PHE A 216 -6.82 9.48 24.12
CA PHE A 216 -7.12 10.61 23.25
C PHE A 216 -8.56 11.06 23.48
N GLY A 217 -8.78 12.36 23.30
CA GLY A 217 -10.12 12.95 23.41
C GLY A 217 -10.85 13.04 22.07
N PRO A 218 -12.07 13.60 22.07
CA PRO A 218 -12.84 14.07 23.24
C PRO A 218 -13.30 12.93 24.17
N ALA A 219 -13.54 13.25 25.44
CA ALA A 219 -14.11 12.30 26.38
C ALA A 219 -15.57 11.97 26.00
N LEU A 220 -15.99 10.72 26.24
CA LEU A 220 -17.39 10.32 26.08
C LEU A 220 -18.27 11.03 27.12
N PRO A 221 -19.53 11.36 26.78
CA PRO A 221 -20.50 11.79 27.78
C PRO A 221 -20.87 10.64 28.72
N GLU A 222 -21.51 10.97 29.84
CA GLU A 222 -22.05 10.01 30.80
C GLU A 222 -23.57 10.20 30.91
N PRO A 223 -24.40 9.28 30.37
CA PRO A 223 -24.04 8.08 29.61
C PRO A 223 -23.47 8.40 28.21
N PRO A 224 -22.77 7.44 27.54
CA PRO A 224 -22.09 7.67 26.25
C PRO A 224 -23.06 7.67 25.06
N ILE A 225 -24.08 8.52 25.14
CA ILE A 225 -25.21 8.60 24.23
C ILE A 225 -25.24 9.98 23.57
N PHE A 226 -25.54 10.00 22.27
CA PHE A 226 -25.74 11.22 21.48
C PHE A 226 -27.11 11.17 20.80
N ASP A 227 -27.93 12.18 21.04
CA ASP A 227 -29.27 12.37 20.42
C ASP A 227 -29.31 13.56 19.45
N ASP A 228 -28.32 14.46 19.50
CA ASP A 228 -28.08 15.48 18.47
C ASP A 228 -27.10 14.94 17.38
N PRO A 229 -27.56 14.78 16.12
CA PRO A 229 -26.72 14.37 15.01
C PRO A 229 -25.50 15.27 14.77
N LEU A 230 -25.62 16.58 15.02
CA LEU A 230 -24.51 17.51 14.81
C LEU A 230 -23.43 17.35 15.89
N ALA A 231 -23.82 17.21 17.14
CA ALA A 231 -22.92 16.88 18.24
C ALA A 231 -22.22 15.53 17.99
N LEU A 232 -22.98 14.51 17.56
CA LEU A 232 -22.42 13.21 17.19
C LEU A 232 -21.39 13.34 16.06
N LYS A 233 -21.72 14.06 14.98
CA LYS A 233 -20.79 14.26 13.86
C LYS A 233 -19.48 14.90 14.31
N LYS A 234 -19.56 15.99 15.08
CA LYS A 234 -18.37 16.69 15.61
C LYS A 234 -17.56 15.78 16.52
N PHE A 235 -18.22 15.02 17.39
CA PHE A 235 -17.58 14.04 18.26
C PHE A 235 -16.84 12.96 17.46
N LEU A 236 -17.50 12.34 16.48
CA LEU A 236 -16.91 11.29 15.64
C LEU A 236 -15.69 11.81 14.88
N VAL A 237 -15.80 12.97 14.22
CA VAL A 237 -14.69 13.59 13.49
C VAL A 237 -13.49 13.85 14.40
N ALA A 238 -13.71 14.49 15.56
CA ALA A 238 -12.63 14.74 16.52
C ALA A 238 -12.02 13.43 17.03
N THR A 239 -12.85 12.45 17.38
CA THR A 239 -12.42 11.16 17.94
C THR A 239 -11.59 10.35 16.95
N VAL A 240 -12.02 10.22 15.68
CA VAL A 240 -11.26 9.43 14.70
C VAL A 240 -9.94 10.10 14.31
N ILE A 241 -9.89 11.44 14.25
CA ILE A 241 -8.66 12.20 14.00
C ILE A 241 -7.68 12.03 15.17
N ASN A 242 -8.15 12.29 16.40
CA ASN A 242 -7.33 12.23 17.59
C ASN A 242 -6.87 10.80 17.87
N GLY A 243 -7.76 9.82 17.71
CA GLY A 243 -7.47 8.40 17.83
C GLY A 243 -6.44 7.94 16.82
N ARG A 244 -6.57 8.34 15.55
CA ARG A 244 -5.55 8.08 14.54
C ARG A 244 -4.19 8.69 14.94
N ASN A 245 -4.18 9.94 15.41
CA ASN A 245 -2.95 10.62 15.80
C ASN A 245 -2.30 9.98 17.03
N ALA A 246 -3.11 9.48 17.96
CA ALA A 246 -2.66 8.70 19.11
C ALA A 246 -2.11 7.34 18.70
N ALA A 247 -2.77 6.64 17.77
CA ALA A 247 -2.33 5.33 17.28
C ALA A 247 -0.92 5.35 16.67
N TRP A 248 -0.51 6.47 16.06
CA TRP A 248 0.87 6.65 15.59
C TRP A 248 1.95 6.60 16.69
N LYS A 249 1.56 6.66 17.97
CA LYS A 249 2.45 6.47 19.11
C LYS A 249 2.59 4.99 19.50
N ALA A 250 1.70 4.12 19.03
CA ALA A 250 1.79 2.69 19.28
C ALA A 250 3.01 2.08 18.56
N PRO A 251 3.78 1.17 19.20
CA PRO A 251 5.05 0.65 18.66
C PRO A 251 4.96 0.11 17.23
N LYS A 252 3.89 -0.63 16.91
CA LYS A 252 3.66 -1.21 15.59
C LYS A 252 3.60 -0.18 14.46
N LEU A 253 3.16 1.04 14.76
CA LEU A 253 3.08 2.14 13.78
C LEU A 253 4.24 3.12 13.91
N SER A 254 4.73 3.37 15.12
CA SER A 254 5.78 4.36 15.38
C SER A 254 7.16 3.88 14.95
N GLU A 255 7.52 2.62 15.19
CA GLU A 255 8.88 2.11 14.92
C GLU A 255 9.29 2.18 13.44
N PRO A 256 8.48 1.70 12.47
CA PRO A 256 8.85 1.82 11.06
C PRO A 256 9.03 3.29 10.63
N PHE A 257 8.17 4.17 11.14
CA PHE A 257 8.26 5.61 10.89
C PHE A 257 9.53 6.22 11.47
N LEU A 258 9.85 5.91 12.74
CA LEU A 258 11.06 6.42 13.40
C LEU A 258 12.33 5.92 12.72
N ARG A 259 12.35 4.67 12.23
CA ARG A 259 13.47 4.16 11.42
C ARG A 259 13.64 4.95 10.12
N ALA A 260 12.56 5.17 9.38
CA ALA A 260 12.58 5.96 8.15
C ALA A 260 13.03 7.41 8.41
N ARG A 261 12.47 8.08 9.42
CA ARG A 261 12.88 9.43 9.84
C ARG A 261 14.35 9.48 10.21
N SER A 262 14.84 8.49 10.95
CA SER A 262 16.27 8.40 11.33
C SER A 262 17.18 8.17 10.13
N ALA A 263 16.73 7.45 9.10
CA ALA A 263 17.47 7.31 7.85
C ALA A 263 17.55 8.64 7.08
N THR A 264 16.43 9.37 6.98
CA THR A 264 16.40 10.69 6.33
C THR A 264 17.29 11.70 7.05
N ILE A 265 17.25 11.74 8.39
CA ILE A 265 18.11 12.64 9.18
C ILE A 265 19.59 12.33 8.93
N ARG A 266 19.97 11.05 8.87
CA ARG A 266 21.35 10.63 8.58
C ARG A 266 21.78 11.07 7.17
N ASP A 267 20.96 10.86 6.16
CA ASP A 267 21.24 11.29 4.79
C ASP A 267 21.43 12.81 4.68
N ILE A 268 20.61 13.60 5.38
CA ILE A 268 20.79 15.06 5.47
C ILE A 268 22.13 15.40 6.14
N ALA A 269 22.47 14.74 7.26
CA ALA A 269 23.71 14.99 7.98
C ALA A 269 24.95 14.64 7.15
N ASP A 270 24.95 13.50 6.46
CA ASP A 270 26.09 13.05 5.64
C ASP A 270 26.36 14.00 4.48
N LYS A 271 25.32 14.52 3.82
CA LYS A 271 25.43 15.50 2.73
C LYS A 271 26.04 16.83 3.16
N VAL A 272 25.85 17.24 4.41
CA VAL A 272 26.33 18.54 4.91
C VAL A 272 27.69 18.41 5.60
N ILE A 273 28.01 17.26 6.20
CA ILE A 273 29.25 17.04 6.95
C ILE A 273 30.43 16.64 6.05
N LEU A 274 30.18 16.02 4.89
CA LEU A 274 31.23 15.72 3.93
C LEU A 274 31.69 17.04 3.25
N PRO A 275 33.01 17.32 3.17
CA PRO A 275 33.49 18.53 2.52
C PRO A 275 33.01 18.55 1.07
N GLN A 276 32.26 19.58 0.69
CA GLN A 276 32.00 19.88 -0.71
C GLN A 276 33.33 20.28 -1.35
N SER A 277 34.06 19.31 -1.89
CA SER A 277 35.16 19.60 -2.83
C SER A 277 34.60 20.50 -3.92
N VAL A 278 35.27 21.63 -4.19
CA VAL A 278 34.92 22.59 -5.24
C VAL A 278 34.63 21.84 -6.54
N ALA A 279 33.35 21.63 -6.82
CA ALA A 279 32.87 21.00 -8.04
C ALA A 279 31.93 22.02 -8.67
N VAL A 280 32.34 22.49 -9.85
CA VAL A 280 31.53 23.23 -10.82
C VAL A 280 30.09 22.74 -10.74
N THR A 281 29.17 23.64 -10.40
CA THR A 281 27.74 23.36 -10.26
C THR A 281 27.20 22.56 -11.44
N PRO A 282 26.72 21.32 -11.25
CA PRO A 282 25.66 20.77 -12.06
C PRO A 282 24.31 21.22 -11.46
N PRO A 283 23.22 21.23 -12.25
CA PRO A 283 21.92 21.66 -11.76
C PRO A 283 21.45 20.73 -10.64
N SER A 284 20.69 21.30 -9.70
CA SER A 284 20.04 20.67 -8.55
C SER A 284 19.59 19.23 -8.81
N PRO A 285 19.72 18.28 -7.85
CA PRO A 285 19.15 16.95 -8.03
C PRO A 285 17.62 17.08 -7.98
N LYS A 286 17.04 17.24 -9.17
CA LYS A 286 15.65 16.91 -9.45
C LYS A 286 15.39 15.53 -8.84
N ARG A 287 14.16 15.26 -8.40
CA ARG A 287 13.62 13.92 -8.02
C ARG A 287 13.80 12.80 -9.09
N PHE A 288 14.62 13.02 -10.11
CA PHE A 288 15.23 12.07 -11.05
C PHE A 288 16.58 11.61 -10.47
N SER A 289 16.80 10.35 -10.12
CA SER A 289 17.23 9.34 -11.10
C SER A 289 17.26 7.93 -10.49
N GLN A 290 16.58 7.63 -9.36
CA GLN A 290 16.54 6.25 -8.86
C GLN A 290 15.77 5.35 -9.84
N ASP A 291 14.68 5.85 -10.41
CA ASP A 291 13.96 5.21 -11.52
C ASP A 291 14.82 5.02 -12.76
N VAL A 292 15.69 5.99 -13.07
CA VAL A 292 16.59 5.94 -14.24
C VAL A 292 17.77 4.99 -13.97
N ALA A 293 18.28 4.94 -12.73
CA ALA A 293 19.32 4.01 -12.30
C ALA A 293 18.81 2.58 -12.31
N LEU A 294 17.62 2.32 -11.73
CA LEU A 294 16.96 1.01 -11.80
C LEU A 294 16.66 0.61 -13.25
N ARG A 295 16.17 1.55 -14.07
CA ARG A 295 15.96 1.32 -15.51
C ARG A 295 17.24 0.98 -16.24
N LYS A 296 18.34 1.69 -15.95
CA LYS A 296 19.65 1.48 -16.58
C LYS A 296 20.22 0.13 -16.17
N LEU A 297 20.25 -0.17 -14.87
CA LEU A 297 20.70 -1.43 -14.29
C LEU A 297 19.96 -2.62 -14.94
N LEU A 298 18.62 -2.58 -14.92
CA LEU A 298 17.80 -3.65 -15.49
C LEU A 298 17.99 -3.78 -17.01
N LYS A 299 18.16 -2.67 -17.73
CA LYS A 299 18.39 -2.70 -19.18
C LYS A 299 19.77 -3.25 -19.54
N GLU A 300 20.80 -2.95 -18.75
CA GLU A 300 22.15 -3.48 -18.93
C GLU A 300 22.18 -4.99 -18.65
N HIS A 301 21.60 -5.42 -17.53
CA HIS A 301 21.49 -6.83 -17.19
C HIS A 301 20.62 -7.62 -18.18
N LEU A 302 19.57 -6.99 -18.72
CA LEU A 302 18.77 -7.58 -19.80
C LEU A 302 19.54 -7.75 -21.11
N LYS A 303 20.53 -6.89 -21.41
CA LYS A 303 21.43 -7.06 -22.56
C LYS A 303 22.43 -8.21 -22.33
N VAL A 304 22.96 -8.31 -21.11
CA VAL A 304 23.97 -9.31 -20.76
C VAL A 304 23.35 -10.69 -20.53
N GLY A 305 22.05 -10.75 -20.18
CA GLY A 305 21.34 -12.00 -19.89
C GLY A 305 21.63 -12.56 -18.49
N ILE A 306 22.23 -11.76 -17.60
CA ILE A 306 22.57 -12.13 -16.22
C ILE A 306 21.77 -11.22 -15.28
N PRO A 307 21.08 -11.75 -14.25
CA PRO A 307 20.33 -10.93 -13.31
C PRO A 307 21.22 -9.92 -12.56
N PRO A 308 20.73 -8.71 -12.26
CA PRO A 308 21.44 -7.76 -11.39
C PRO A 308 21.63 -8.33 -10.00
N PRO A 309 22.68 -7.97 -9.24
CA PRO A 309 22.79 -8.35 -7.84
C PRO A 309 21.56 -7.92 -7.04
N LEU A 310 20.98 -8.85 -6.26
CA LEU A 310 19.76 -8.62 -5.49
C LEU A 310 19.86 -7.39 -4.57
N GLU A 311 21.01 -7.20 -3.93
CA GLU A 311 21.21 -6.09 -3.00
C GLU A 311 21.25 -4.72 -3.71
N GLN A 312 21.71 -4.66 -4.96
CA GLN A 312 21.67 -3.42 -5.74
C GLN A 312 20.23 -3.06 -6.14
N VAL A 313 19.42 -4.05 -6.52
CA VAL A 313 18.00 -3.84 -6.79
C VAL A 313 17.28 -3.39 -5.52
N LYS A 314 17.53 -4.06 -4.39
CA LYS A 314 16.96 -3.72 -3.09
C LYS A 314 17.34 -2.30 -2.65
N MET A 315 18.60 -1.92 -2.73
CA MET A 315 19.08 -0.58 -2.39
C MET A 315 18.38 0.50 -3.23
N LEU A 316 18.20 0.29 -4.54
CA LEU A 316 17.49 1.24 -5.40
C LEU A 316 16.02 1.38 -5.01
N LEU A 317 15.35 0.27 -4.66
CA LEU A 317 13.96 0.27 -4.20
C LEU A 317 13.82 0.95 -2.83
N GLU A 318 14.73 0.68 -1.89
CA GLU A 318 14.80 1.35 -0.58
C GLU A 318 15.02 2.85 -0.71
N ASN A 319 15.82 3.26 -1.70
CA ASN A 319 16.04 4.67 -2.04
C ASN A 319 14.89 5.29 -2.87
N GLY A 320 13.76 4.57 -3.05
CA GLY A 320 12.54 5.10 -3.63
C GLY A 320 12.38 4.90 -5.13
N ALA A 321 13.14 3.99 -5.77
CA ALA A 321 12.89 3.61 -7.16
C ALA A 321 11.52 2.92 -7.29
N ASN A 322 10.73 3.31 -8.28
CA ASN A 322 9.46 2.68 -8.59
C ASN A 322 9.70 1.34 -9.32
N PRO A 323 9.28 0.18 -8.77
CA PRO A 323 9.45 -1.10 -9.47
C PRO A 323 8.62 -1.20 -10.76
N ASN A 324 7.58 -0.37 -10.92
CA ASN A 324 6.65 -0.35 -12.06
C ASN A 324 7.12 0.49 -13.26
N ILE A 325 8.43 0.75 -13.35
CA ILE A 325 9.03 1.43 -14.50
C ILE A 325 9.02 0.56 -15.76
N ARG A 326 8.55 1.12 -16.89
CA ARG A 326 8.55 0.41 -18.20
C ARG A 326 9.96 0.23 -18.74
N ILE A 327 10.39 -0.97 -19.14
CA ILE A 327 11.79 -1.22 -19.55
C ILE A 327 11.86 -1.62 -21.02
N SER A 328 12.67 -0.91 -21.81
CA SER A 328 12.87 -1.25 -23.23
C SER A 328 13.69 -2.53 -23.39
N GLN A 329 13.24 -3.43 -24.25
CA GLN A 329 13.98 -4.64 -24.60
C GLN A 329 15.17 -4.32 -25.55
N PRO A 330 16.31 -5.04 -25.46
CA PRO A 330 17.41 -4.93 -26.42
C PRO A 330 17.02 -5.47 -27.81
N ARG A 331 17.69 -5.00 -28.86
CA ARG A 331 17.47 -5.45 -30.25
C ARG A 331 17.97 -6.87 -30.55
N SER A 332 18.80 -7.45 -29.68
CA SER A 332 19.28 -8.82 -29.73
C SER A 332 19.46 -9.37 -28.31
N LEU A 333 18.88 -10.54 -28.00
CA LEU A 333 19.24 -11.30 -26.80
C LEU A 333 20.44 -12.21 -27.13
N PRO A 334 21.43 -12.36 -26.23
CA PRO A 334 22.49 -13.35 -26.42
C PRO A 334 21.94 -14.79 -26.26
N PRO A 335 22.58 -15.79 -26.90
CA PRO A 335 22.19 -17.19 -26.77
C PRO A 335 22.36 -17.69 -25.32
N LYS A 336 21.42 -18.54 -24.88
CA LYS A 336 21.38 -19.12 -23.52
C LYS A 336 22.71 -19.83 -23.17
N PRO A 337 23.23 -19.72 -21.93
CA PRO A 337 24.23 -20.66 -21.45
C PRO A 337 23.59 -22.05 -21.28
N SER A 338 24.23 -23.06 -21.88
CA SER A 338 23.88 -24.47 -21.76
C SER A 338 24.10 -24.93 -20.31
N VAL A 339 23.01 -25.29 -19.62
CA VAL A 339 23.09 -26.02 -18.34
C VAL A 339 23.07 -27.51 -18.68
N THR A 340 24.14 -28.20 -18.29
CA THR A 340 24.28 -29.66 -18.34
C THR A 340 23.21 -30.33 -17.47
N PRO A 341 22.57 -31.43 -17.93
CA PRO A 341 21.55 -32.11 -17.15
C PRO A 341 22.22 -33.07 -16.15
N LEU A 342 21.95 -32.85 -14.86
CA LEU A 342 21.99 -33.95 -13.88
C LEU A 342 20.59 -34.09 -13.28
N ASP A 343 20.03 -35.26 -13.53
CA ASP A 343 18.93 -35.95 -12.84
C ASP A 343 17.47 -35.47 -13.03
N THR A 344 16.89 -36.07 -14.07
CA THR A 344 15.53 -36.68 -14.16
C THR A 344 14.30 -35.81 -13.91
N PHE A 345 13.67 -35.36 -15.01
CA PHE A 345 12.28 -35.71 -15.36
C PHE A 345 12.11 -35.53 -16.88
N THR A 346 12.02 -36.64 -17.60
CA THR A 346 11.81 -36.72 -19.05
C THR A 346 10.34 -36.48 -19.38
N LEU A 347 10.00 -35.28 -19.86
CA LEU A 347 8.75 -35.02 -20.57
C LEU A 347 9.00 -35.31 -22.05
N HIS A 348 8.34 -36.36 -22.57
CA HIS A 348 8.38 -36.69 -23.99
C HIS A 348 7.85 -35.53 -24.85
N SER A 349 8.58 -35.30 -25.93
CA SER A 349 8.54 -34.15 -26.83
C SER A 349 7.33 -34.12 -27.77
N SER A 350 6.93 -32.89 -28.11
CA SER A 350 6.50 -32.53 -29.48
C SER A 350 6.37 -31.01 -29.64
N LEU A 351 7.46 -30.29 -29.36
CA LEU A 351 7.66 -28.93 -29.86
C LEU A 351 9.12 -28.84 -30.31
N SER A 352 9.34 -28.61 -31.61
CA SER A 352 10.67 -28.34 -32.17
C SER A 352 11.24 -27.08 -31.52
N GLU A 353 12.54 -27.08 -31.22
CA GLU A 353 13.25 -25.92 -30.65
C GLU A 353 13.16 -24.66 -31.53
N SER A 354 12.80 -24.81 -32.81
CA SER A 354 12.52 -23.72 -33.75
C SER A 354 11.30 -22.88 -33.37
N ASP A 355 10.30 -23.47 -32.70
CA ASP A 355 8.97 -22.86 -32.52
C ASP A 355 8.85 -22.01 -31.25
N LEU A 356 9.93 -21.94 -30.46
CA LEU A 356 10.02 -21.20 -29.20
C LEU A 356 10.95 -19.98 -29.27
N THR A 357 11.43 -19.63 -30.46
CA THR A 357 12.21 -18.41 -30.67
C THR A 357 11.27 -17.19 -30.66
N LEU A 358 11.63 -16.16 -29.89
CA LEU A 358 10.95 -14.88 -29.91
C LEU A 358 10.84 -14.40 -31.37
N PRO A 359 9.67 -13.92 -31.84
CA PRO A 359 9.67 -13.04 -33.00
C PRO A 359 10.62 -11.90 -32.65
N GLN A 360 11.70 -11.75 -33.43
CA GLN A 360 12.82 -10.83 -33.19
C GLN A 360 12.44 -9.33 -33.11
N ARG A 361 11.17 -8.96 -32.96
CA ARG A 361 10.70 -7.58 -32.83
C ARG A 361 9.47 -7.51 -31.93
N SER A 362 9.70 -7.53 -30.62
CA SER A 362 8.74 -6.96 -29.68
C SER A 362 9.02 -5.46 -29.60
N VAL A 363 8.15 -4.67 -30.22
CA VAL A 363 8.22 -3.19 -30.23
C VAL A 363 7.89 -2.61 -28.84
N HIS A 364 7.38 -3.44 -27.93
CA HIS A 364 6.77 -3.01 -26.67
C HIS A 364 7.77 -3.07 -25.49
N LYS A 365 7.70 -2.05 -24.62
CA LYS A 365 8.49 -2.00 -23.39
C LYS A 365 7.90 -2.97 -22.37
N LEU A 366 8.74 -3.74 -21.69
CA LEU A 366 8.34 -4.61 -20.59
C LEU A 366 7.60 -3.82 -19.51
N PRO A 367 6.58 -4.41 -18.86
CA PRO A 367 5.71 -3.69 -17.93
C PRO A 367 6.43 -3.07 -16.75
N ASN A 368 7.30 -3.82 -16.10
CA ASN A 368 7.97 -3.42 -14.88
C ASN A 368 9.23 -4.27 -14.64
N ALA A 369 9.90 -4.02 -13.51
CA ALA A 369 11.10 -4.76 -13.10
C ALA A 369 10.87 -6.27 -12.91
N LEU A 370 9.69 -6.69 -12.44
CA LEU A 370 9.37 -8.11 -12.24
C LEU A 370 9.41 -8.89 -13.55
N PHE A 371 8.85 -8.33 -14.62
CA PHE A 371 8.87 -8.96 -15.93
C PHE A 371 10.29 -9.05 -16.52
N VAL A 372 11.20 -8.14 -16.15
CA VAL A 372 12.62 -8.26 -16.51
C VAL A 372 13.27 -9.42 -15.75
N ILE A 373 13.05 -9.51 -14.44
CA ILE A 373 13.63 -10.58 -13.62
C ILE A 373 13.15 -11.97 -14.07
N ILE A 374 11.87 -12.11 -14.42
CA ILE A 374 11.32 -13.37 -14.96
C ILE A 374 12.08 -13.83 -16.21
N ILE A 375 12.50 -12.89 -17.06
CA ILE A 375 13.31 -13.23 -18.24
C ILE A 375 14.70 -13.72 -17.79
N LEU A 376 15.31 -13.06 -16.82
CA LEU A 376 16.71 -13.26 -16.44
C LEU A 376 16.96 -14.48 -15.56
N CYS A 377 16.08 -14.82 -14.60
CA CYS A 377 16.34 -15.89 -13.65
C CYS A 377 15.05 -16.54 -13.11
N ASP A 378 15.20 -17.66 -12.40
CA ASP A 378 14.12 -18.33 -11.65
C ASP A 378 14.37 -18.25 -10.13
N ASP A 379 14.74 -17.07 -9.63
CA ASP A 379 15.00 -16.86 -8.21
C ASP A 379 13.78 -16.22 -7.51
N PRO A 380 13.14 -16.91 -6.55
CA PRO A 380 11.97 -16.41 -5.86
C PRO A 380 12.27 -15.20 -4.95
N LEU A 381 13.53 -14.95 -4.57
CA LEU A 381 13.88 -13.81 -3.72
C LEU A 381 13.65 -12.47 -4.42
N TYR A 382 13.98 -12.35 -5.70
CA TYR A 382 13.65 -11.15 -6.48
C TYR A 382 12.15 -10.97 -6.62
N CYS A 383 11.41 -12.06 -6.81
CA CYS A 383 9.95 -12.03 -6.90
C CYS A 383 9.34 -11.50 -5.60
N LYS A 384 9.73 -12.04 -4.44
CA LYS A 384 9.29 -11.56 -3.13
C LYS A 384 9.66 -10.10 -2.90
N LEU A 385 10.92 -9.73 -3.18
CA LEU A 385 11.41 -8.37 -3.04
C LEU A 385 10.55 -7.40 -3.86
N LEU A 386 10.39 -7.65 -5.16
CA LEU A 386 9.67 -6.74 -6.04
C LEU A 386 8.18 -6.64 -5.70
N ILE A 387 7.53 -7.74 -5.32
CA ILE A 387 6.14 -7.72 -4.85
C ILE A 387 6.00 -6.89 -3.57
N ASN A 388 6.91 -7.07 -2.60
CA ASN A 388 6.89 -6.31 -1.34
C ASN A 388 7.03 -4.80 -1.56
N TYR A 389 7.78 -4.39 -2.59
CA TYR A 389 7.93 -2.98 -2.98
C TYR A 389 6.85 -2.50 -3.96
N GLY A 390 5.81 -3.30 -4.21
CA GLY A 390 4.62 -2.90 -4.97
C GLY A 390 4.69 -3.14 -6.47
N ALA A 391 5.53 -4.06 -6.96
CA ALA A 391 5.52 -4.44 -8.38
C ALA A 391 4.18 -5.07 -8.79
N GLU A 392 3.59 -4.56 -9.86
CA GLU A 392 2.34 -5.03 -10.43
C GLU A 392 2.53 -6.42 -11.05
N VAL A 393 1.78 -7.41 -10.56
CA VAL A 393 1.76 -8.77 -11.10
C VAL A 393 0.74 -8.95 -12.22
N ILE A 394 -0.22 -8.03 -12.34
CA ILE A 394 -1.19 -7.94 -13.44
C ILE A 394 -0.97 -6.56 -14.05
N PRO A 395 -0.23 -6.44 -15.16
CA PRO A 395 0.06 -5.14 -15.74
C PRO A 395 -1.20 -4.57 -16.41
N ASN A 396 -1.40 -3.25 -16.31
CA ASN A 396 -2.51 -2.53 -16.97
C ASN A 396 -2.40 -2.48 -18.51
N ASP A 397 -1.47 -3.22 -19.12
CA ASP A 397 -1.17 -3.19 -20.54
C ASP A 397 -1.62 -4.51 -21.18
N SER A 398 -2.63 -4.43 -22.04
CA SER A 398 -3.24 -5.57 -22.73
C SER A 398 -2.26 -6.36 -23.60
N ASN A 399 -1.07 -5.81 -23.90
CA ASN A 399 -0.03 -6.52 -24.64
C ASN A 399 0.74 -7.56 -23.80
N PHE A 400 0.64 -7.51 -22.47
CA PHE A 400 1.35 -8.43 -21.58
C PHE A 400 0.37 -9.23 -20.72
N PRO A 401 0.56 -10.56 -20.63
CA PRO A 401 -0.24 -11.36 -19.72
C PRO A 401 0.19 -11.09 -18.27
N ASN A 402 -0.56 -11.64 -17.30
CA ASN A 402 -0.14 -11.58 -15.91
C ASN A 402 1.23 -12.26 -15.68
N ALA A 403 1.89 -11.91 -14.58
CA ALA A 403 3.25 -12.34 -14.26
C ALA A 403 3.38 -13.87 -14.12
N PHE A 404 2.32 -14.58 -13.69
CA PHE A 404 2.33 -16.04 -13.59
C PHE A 404 2.38 -16.71 -14.97
N VAL A 405 1.52 -16.27 -15.88
CA VAL A 405 1.50 -16.74 -17.28
C VAL A 405 2.80 -16.36 -17.99
N PHE A 406 3.31 -15.15 -17.73
CA PHE A 406 4.60 -14.71 -18.25
C PHE A 406 5.76 -15.59 -17.73
N ALA A 407 5.78 -15.94 -16.44
CA ALA A 407 6.77 -16.84 -15.84
C ALA A 407 6.71 -18.27 -16.42
N ALA A 408 5.50 -18.78 -16.69
CA ALA A 408 5.32 -20.07 -17.35
C ALA A 408 5.95 -20.11 -18.75
N ARG A 409 5.84 -19.02 -19.52
CA ARG A 409 6.47 -18.89 -20.85
C ARG A 409 7.98 -19.02 -20.81
N TYR A 410 8.61 -18.57 -19.72
CA TYR A 410 10.06 -18.66 -19.49
C TYR A 410 10.47 -19.88 -18.64
N ARG A 411 9.52 -20.78 -18.32
CA ARG A 411 9.73 -21.96 -17.47
C ARG A 411 10.34 -21.62 -16.09
N ARG A 412 9.86 -20.55 -15.44
CA ARG A 412 10.32 -20.08 -14.13
C ARG A 412 9.48 -20.68 -13.00
N VAL A 413 9.75 -21.94 -12.65
CA VAL A 413 8.93 -22.75 -11.74
C VAL A 413 8.97 -22.20 -10.30
N GLN A 414 10.13 -21.74 -9.82
CA GLN A 414 10.26 -21.21 -8.46
C GLN A 414 9.56 -19.85 -8.32
N ILE A 415 9.67 -18.99 -9.32
CA ILE A 415 8.92 -17.73 -9.37
C ILE A 415 7.42 -18.01 -9.47
N MET A 416 6.99 -19.00 -10.28
CA MET A 416 5.58 -19.39 -10.36
C MET A 416 5.01 -19.84 -9.01
N LYS A 417 5.76 -20.67 -8.25
CA LYS A 417 5.37 -21.06 -6.88
C LYS A 417 5.27 -19.84 -5.97
N CYS A 418 6.30 -18.98 -5.98
CA CYS A 418 6.33 -17.75 -5.19
C CYS A 418 5.15 -16.83 -5.50
N LEU A 419 4.79 -16.67 -6.78
CA LEU A 419 3.65 -15.87 -7.21
C LEU A 419 2.32 -16.42 -6.70
N LEU A 420 2.10 -17.74 -6.77
CA LEU A 420 0.88 -18.38 -6.25
C LEU A 420 0.81 -18.37 -4.71
N GLU A 421 1.96 -18.34 -4.04
CA GLU A 421 2.03 -18.26 -2.58
C GLU A 421 1.70 -16.87 -2.06
N ASN A 422 2.17 -15.82 -2.76
CA ASN A 422 2.10 -14.44 -2.28
C ASN A 422 0.98 -13.62 -2.93
N VAL A 423 0.39 -14.08 -4.04
CA VAL A 423 -0.69 -13.40 -4.76
C VAL A 423 -1.88 -14.35 -4.97
N PRO A 424 -2.87 -14.34 -4.07
CA PRO A 424 -4.09 -15.13 -4.21
C PRO A 424 -4.84 -14.77 -5.51
N GLY A 425 -5.35 -15.77 -6.23
CA GLY A 425 -6.18 -15.58 -7.43
C GLY A 425 -5.43 -15.38 -8.76
N LEU A 426 -4.10 -15.22 -8.75
CA LEU A 426 -3.30 -14.97 -9.95
C LEU A 426 -3.29 -16.15 -10.95
N GLY A 427 -3.57 -17.36 -10.47
CA GLY A 427 -3.62 -18.57 -11.29
C GLY A 427 -5.02 -18.97 -11.79
N ASP A 428 -6.08 -18.24 -11.44
CA ASP A 428 -7.46 -18.63 -11.74
C ASP A 428 -7.82 -18.46 -13.22
N SER A 429 -8.79 -19.25 -13.70
CA SER A 429 -9.16 -19.25 -15.13
C SER A 429 -9.48 -17.84 -15.62
N GLU A 430 -10.23 -17.05 -14.84
CA GLU A 430 -10.57 -15.67 -15.19
C GLU A 430 -9.35 -14.73 -15.32
N SER A 431 -8.35 -14.84 -14.44
CA SER A 431 -7.09 -14.06 -14.52
C SER A 431 -6.21 -14.46 -15.70
N VAL A 432 -6.42 -15.66 -16.23
CA VAL A 432 -5.72 -16.25 -17.37
C VAL A 432 -6.50 -15.98 -18.68
N ASP A 433 -7.83 -16.00 -18.63
CA ASP A 433 -8.77 -15.82 -19.73
C ASP A 433 -8.98 -14.33 -20.08
N ALA A 434 -8.66 -13.40 -19.18
CA ALA A 434 -8.56 -11.95 -19.47
C ALA A 434 -7.58 -11.62 -20.62
N VAL A 435 -6.70 -12.55 -21.00
CA VAL A 435 -5.79 -12.45 -22.15
C VAL A 435 -6.50 -12.74 -23.49
N ILE A 436 -7.66 -13.40 -23.47
CA ILE A 436 -8.30 -13.95 -24.69
C ILE A 436 -9.49 -13.09 -25.16
N VAL A 437 -10.17 -12.36 -24.27
CA VAL A 437 -11.50 -11.78 -24.59
C VAL A 437 -11.44 -10.37 -25.22
N ASP A 438 -10.36 -9.61 -25.06
CA ASP A 438 -10.33 -8.19 -25.47
C ASP A 438 -9.88 -7.91 -26.92
N ASN A 439 -9.78 -8.93 -27.78
CA ASN A 439 -9.36 -8.78 -29.19
C ASN A 439 -10.37 -9.32 -30.21
N SER A 440 -11.67 -9.27 -29.90
CA SER A 440 -12.73 -9.51 -30.88
C SER A 440 -13.10 -8.28 -31.72
N GLY A 441 -12.47 -7.12 -31.48
CA GLY A 441 -12.65 -5.90 -32.26
C GLY A 441 -11.53 -5.67 -33.29
N SER A 442 -11.82 -5.98 -34.56
CA SER A 442 -11.17 -5.48 -35.79
C SER A 442 -9.64 -5.58 -35.96
N SER A 443 -9.26 -6.41 -36.93
CA SER A 443 -8.04 -6.37 -37.78
C SER A 443 -6.66 -6.35 -37.10
N VAL A 444 -6.18 -7.49 -36.59
CA VAL A 444 -4.74 -7.85 -36.66
C VAL A 444 -4.59 -9.35 -36.94
N GLY A 445 -4.12 -9.66 -38.16
CA GLY A 445 -3.85 -11.01 -38.65
C GLY A 445 -2.65 -11.68 -37.99
N THR A 446 -2.68 -13.02 -38.03
CA THR A 446 -1.57 -13.96 -37.75
C THR A 446 -1.09 -14.05 -36.30
N ARG A 447 -0.89 -12.95 -35.57
CA ARG A 447 -0.32 -12.95 -34.20
C ARG A 447 -1.23 -13.53 -33.11
N ALA A 448 -2.54 -13.33 -33.24
CA ALA A 448 -3.55 -13.91 -32.34
C ALA A 448 -3.64 -15.44 -32.48
N ARG A 449 -3.35 -15.97 -33.67
CA ARG A 449 -3.28 -17.42 -33.92
C ARG A 449 -2.05 -18.04 -33.26
N ASP A 450 -0.91 -17.35 -33.25
CA ASP A 450 0.32 -17.84 -32.60
C ASP A 450 0.19 -17.87 -31.07
N ILE A 451 -0.45 -16.86 -30.46
CA ILE A 451 -0.73 -16.84 -29.01
C ILE A 451 -1.72 -17.95 -28.64
N LYS A 452 -2.77 -18.16 -29.45
CA LYS A 452 -3.75 -19.26 -29.27
C LYS A 452 -3.12 -20.64 -29.46
N ARG A 453 -2.16 -20.80 -30.39
CA ARG A 453 -1.46 -22.06 -30.68
C ARG A 453 -0.42 -22.43 -29.61
N ILE A 454 0.30 -21.44 -29.07
CA ILE A 454 1.13 -21.60 -27.87
C ILE A 454 0.26 -22.00 -26.66
N TRP A 455 -0.93 -21.41 -26.51
CA TRP A 455 -1.86 -21.72 -25.43
C TRP A 455 -2.48 -23.12 -25.53
N THR A 456 -2.88 -23.58 -26.71
CA THR A 456 -3.44 -24.94 -26.87
C THR A 456 -2.46 -26.06 -26.51
N GLY A 457 -1.14 -25.84 -26.64
CA GLY A 457 -0.11 -26.77 -26.15
C GLY A 457 0.22 -26.61 -24.66
N PHE A 458 0.26 -25.38 -24.14
CA PHE A 458 0.58 -25.09 -22.73
C PHE A 458 -0.58 -25.35 -21.75
N THR A 459 -1.84 -25.29 -22.18
CA THR A 459 -3.02 -25.49 -21.32
C THR A 459 -3.03 -26.83 -20.60
N GLY A 460 -2.51 -27.90 -21.21
CA GLY A 460 -2.39 -29.21 -20.56
C GLY A 460 -1.29 -29.25 -19.50
N GLU A 461 -0.08 -28.80 -19.86
CA GLU A 461 1.11 -28.83 -19.01
C GLU A 461 1.04 -27.83 -17.84
N VAL A 462 0.56 -26.60 -18.08
CA VAL A 462 0.43 -25.56 -17.05
C VAL A 462 -0.71 -25.88 -16.08
N LYS A 463 -1.83 -26.47 -16.54
CA LYS A 463 -2.87 -26.98 -15.64
C LYS A 463 -2.34 -28.14 -14.79
N LYS A 464 -1.61 -29.08 -15.39
CA LYS A 464 -0.94 -30.17 -14.65
C LYS A 464 0.05 -29.63 -13.62
N LEU A 465 0.87 -28.64 -13.96
CA LEU A 465 1.85 -28.03 -13.06
C LEU A 465 1.17 -27.20 -11.96
N LYS A 466 0.15 -26.41 -12.27
CA LYS A 466 -0.69 -25.69 -11.29
C LYS A 466 -1.32 -26.68 -10.31
N ASN A 467 -1.95 -27.74 -10.82
CA ASN A 467 -2.59 -28.77 -10.00
C ASN A 467 -1.56 -29.54 -9.16
N HIS A 468 -0.37 -29.84 -9.70
CA HIS A 468 0.71 -30.47 -8.95
C HIS A 468 1.25 -29.59 -7.82
N ILE A 469 1.43 -28.29 -8.06
CA ILE A 469 1.86 -27.32 -7.04
C ILE A 469 0.77 -27.15 -5.95
N ILE A 470 -0.50 -27.10 -6.34
CA ILE A 470 -1.62 -27.00 -5.39
C ILE A 470 -1.77 -28.29 -4.57
N ASN A 471 -1.69 -29.46 -5.18
CA ASN A 471 -1.85 -30.76 -4.50
C ASN A 471 -0.70 -31.07 -3.53
N ASN A 472 0.53 -30.62 -3.81
CA ASN A 472 1.64 -30.71 -2.84
C ASN A 472 1.48 -29.75 -1.64
N ARG A 473 0.66 -28.70 -1.77
CA ARG A 473 0.32 -27.79 -0.67
C ARG A 473 -0.57 -28.48 0.36
N THR A 474 -1.50 -29.33 -0.08
CA THR A 474 -2.36 -30.13 0.81
C THR A 474 -1.61 -31.25 1.53
N ASN A 475 -0.57 -31.84 0.91
CA ASN A 475 0.20 -32.92 1.54
C ASN A 475 1.24 -32.45 2.58
N ASN A 476 1.75 -31.21 2.48
CA ASN A 476 2.67 -30.63 3.47
C ASN A 476 1.96 -29.92 4.64
N LEU A 477 0.62 -29.88 4.64
CA LEU A 477 -0.17 -29.40 5.78
C LEU A 477 -0.67 -30.57 6.68
N TYR A 478 -0.41 -31.82 6.28
CA TYR A 478 -0.76 -33.05 7.00
C TYR A 478 0.47 -33.86 7.48
N LYS A 479 1.68 -33.31 7.34
CA LYS A 479 2.92 -33.77 8.00
C LYS A 479 3.43 -32.62 8.85
#